data_AF-A0A6N0BSC6-F1
#
_entry.id   AF-A0A6N0BSC6-F1
#
_cell.length_a   1.000
_cell.length_b   1.000
_cell.length_c   1.000
_cell.angle_alpha   90.00
_cell.angle_beta   90.00
_cell.angle_gamma   90.00
#
_symmetry.space_group_name_H-M   'P 1'
#
loop_
_entity.id
_entity.type
_entity.pdbx_description
1 polymer ?
#
loop_
_entity_poly.entity_id
_entity_poly.type
_entity_poly.pdbx_seq_one_letter_code
_entity_poly.pdbx_strand_id
1 'polypeptide(L)'
;MKHLVCILCLGLAPAVCGAADPPTTGAAALPARDLVLELREVEEGGGGYAVGTRPQAPLMAPQQLQVRNGSQARLSFAQTTPLQWVQSVQAPGALTGAGVRQGLIWLQAGQSLQLRPRWPGGQRPATVEVEVQTASVQQQPGRELPTQERSALATTVQAPLGQWVTLARSGQGTPPGSYSSDAATQRPRLLQLRVTAP
;
A
#
# COMPACT_ATOMS: atom_id res chain seq x y z
N MET A 1 55.32 72.05 -46.56
CA MET A 1 54.23 73.03 -46.73
C MET A 1 52.91 72.31 -46.44
N LYS A 2 52.03 72.90 -45.59
CA LYS A 2 50.68 72.47 -45.15
C LYS A 2 50.65 71.22 -44.24
N HIS A 3 50.46 71.30 -42.92
CA HIS A 3 49.36 71.75 -42.05
C HIS A 3 48.16 70.79 -41.90
N LEU A 4 47.75 70.67 -40.62
CA LEU A 4 46.53 70.11 -39.99
C LEU A 4 46.48 68.58 -39.73
N VAL A 5 46.29 68.02 -38.52
CA VAL A 5 45.60 68.32 -37.23
C VAL A 5 44.36 67.43 -37.02
N CYS A 6 44.15 67.00 -35.76
CA CYS A 6 42.89 66.50 -35.14
C CYS A 6 42.46 65.06 -35.49
N ILE A 7 41.89 64.21 -34.62
CA ILE A 7 41.27 64.37 -33.29
C ILE A 7 41.19 62.99 -32.60
N LEU A 8 41.28 62.99 -31.25
CA LEU A 8 40.95 61.91 -30.32
C LEU A 8 39.53 61.34 -30.54
N CYS A 9 39.35 60.02 -30.40
CA CYS A 9 38.07 59.46 -29.94
C CYS A 9 38.31 58.39 -28.86
N LEU A 10 37.98 58.76 -27.62
CA LEU A 10 37.74 57.88 -26.48
C LEU A 10 36.64 56.86 -26.81
N GLY A 11 36.85 55.60 -26.44
CA GLY A 11 35.84 54.55 -26.47
C GLY A 11 35.85 53.76 -25.16
N LEU A 12 35.00 54.18 -24.23
CA LEU A 12 34.75 53.66 -22.89
C LEU A 12 34.03 52.28 -22.99
N ALA A 13 34.61 51.22 -22.44
CA ALA A 13 33.94 49.91 -22.34
C ALA A 13 33.33 49.73 -20.93
N PRO A 14 32.03 49.41 -20.79
CA PRO A 14 31.41 49.17 -19.49
C PRO A 14 31.67 47.74 -19.00
N ALA A 15 32.10 47.64 -17.74
CA ALA A 15 32.08 46.42 -16.95
C ALA A 15 30.63 46.07 -16.61
N VAL A 16 30.14 44.90 -17.06
CA VAL A 16 28.88 44.32 -16.60
C VAL A 16 29.19 43.24 -15.58
N CYS A 17 28.68 43.46 -14.37
CA CYS A 17 28.70 42.55 -13.23
C CYS A 17 28.07 41.20 -13.58
N GLY A 18 28.80 40.12 -13.34
CA GLY A 18 28.23 38.76 -13.31
C GLY A 18 27.27 38.63 -12.13
N ALA A 19 26.00 38.38 -12.42
CA ALA A 19 25.03 37.94 -11.43
C ALA A 19 25.42 36.53 -10.96
N ALA A 20 25.62 36.38 -9.66
CA ALA A 20 25.80 35.09 -9.02
C ALA A 20 24.48 34.33 -9.04
N ASP A 21 24.43 33.22 -9.78
CA ASP A 21 23.37 32.22 -9.62
C ASP A 21 23.42 31.63 -8.20
N PRO A 22 22.28 31.55 -7.48
CA PRO A 22 22.25 30.83 -6.20
C PRO A 22 22.44 29.33 -6.46
N PRO A 23 23.16 28.61 -5.57
CA PRO A 23 23.28 27.16 -5.69
C PRO A 23 21.89 26.55 -5.54
N THR A 24 21.34 26.03 -6.65
CA THR A 24 20.19 25.14 -6.61
C THR A 24 20.57 23.97 -5.72
N THR A 25 19.95 23.90 -4.55
CA THR A 25 20.19 22.85 -3.55
C THR A 25 19.92 21.51 -4.23
N GLY A 26 21.00 20.78 -4.53
CA GLY A 26 20.91 19.48 -5.18
C GLY A 26 20.07 18.55 -4.32
N ALA A 27 18.90 18.18 -4.83
CA ALA A 27 18.19 17.02 -4.31
C ALA A 27 19.19 15.86 -4.31
N ALA A 28 19.55 15.36 -3.14
CA ALA A 28 20.51 14.27 -2.99
C ALA A 28 20.09 13.14 -3.95
N ALA A 29 20.92 12.90 -4.97
CA ALA A 29 20.60 11.93 -6.00
C ALA A 29 20.51 10.55 -5.34
N LEU A 30 19.32 9.95 -5.38
CA LEU A 30 19.12 8.61 -4.87
C LEU A 30 19.98 7.64 -5.71
N PRO A 31 20.68 6.69 -5.09
CA PRO A 31 21.41 5.67 -5.83
C PRO A 31 20.42 4.90 -6.71
N ALA A 32 20.71 4.85 -8.01
CA ALA A 32 19.90 4.15 -9.02
C ALA A 32 20.10 2.63 -8.91
N ARG A 33 19.68 2.06 -7.77
CA ARG A 33 19.72 0.63 -7.48
C ARG A 33 18.30 0.10 -7.29
N ASP A 34 18.14 -1.18 -7.56
CA ASP A 34 16.92 -1.89 -7.22
C ASP A 34 16.96 -2.31 -5.75
N LEU A 35 15.84 -2.23 -5.07
CA LEU A 35 15.65 -2.68 -3.70
C LEU A 35 14.68 -3.85 -3.73
N VAL A 36 14.98 -4.88 -2.95
CA VAL A 36 14.08 -6.01 -2.75
C VAL A 36 13.24 -5.71 -1.51
N LEU A 37 11.93 -5.62 -1.70
CA LEU A 37 10.96 -5.45 -0.63
C LEU A 37 10.23 -6.76 -0.42
N GLU A 38 10.26 -7.25 0.81
CA GLU A 38 9.52 -8.43 1.22
C GLU A 38 8.45 -8.03 2.22
N LEU A 39 7.21 -8.41 1.92
CA LEU A 39 6.06 -8.15 2.78
C LEU A 39 5.46 -9.49 3.21
N ARG A 40 5.24 -9.65 4.50
CA ARG A 40 4.59 -10.85 5.06
C ARG A 40 3.62 -10.49 6.16
N GLU A 41 2.62 -11.34 6.32
CA GLU A 41 1.74 -11.32 7.48
C GLU A 41 2.11 -12.48 8.40
N VAL A 42 2.27 -12.21 9.70
CA VAL A 42 2.55 -13.22 10.72
C VAL A 42 1.59 -13.07 11.88
N GLU A 43 1.22 -14.17 12.53
CA GLU A 43 0.48 -14.08 13.80
C GLU A 43 1.42 -13.61 14.92
N GLU A 44 0.93 -12.72 15.78
CA GLU A 44 1.61 -12.31 16.99
C GLU A 44 1.60 -13.51 17.97
N GLY A 45 2.77 -14.14 18.13
CA GLY A 45 2.95 -15.28 19.02
C GLY A 45 2.93 -14.84 20.49
N GLY A 46 1.78 -14.99 21.15
CA GLY A 46 1.69 -15.02 22.61
C GLY A 46 1.87 -16.46 23.12
N GLY A 47 2.59 -16.66 24.22
CA GLY A 47 2.91 -17.97 24.82
C GLY A 47 1.71 -18.73 25.41
N GLY A 48 0.62 -18.87 24.66
CA GLY A 48 -0.60 -19.58 25.05
C GLY A 48 -1.12 -20.46 23.91
N TYR A 49 -1.54 -21.68 24.28
CA TYR A 49 -2.24 -22.58 23.36
C TYR A 49 -3.69 -22.15 23.23
N ALA A 50 -4.14 -21.92 22.00
CA ALA A 50 -5.54 -21.61 21.71
C ALA A 50 -6.04 -22.64 20.70
N VAL A 51 -7.14 -23.32 21.04
CA VAL A 51 -7.78 -24.33 20.19
C VAL A 51 -9.17 -23.81 19.86
N GLY A 52 -9.45 -23.63 18.56
CA GLY A 52 -10.73 -23.16 18.05
C GLY A 52 -11.29 -24.12 17.02
N THR A 53 -12.61 -24.23 16.94
CA THR A 53 -13.32 -25.10 15.99
C THR A 53 -13.73 -24.39 14.70
N ARG A 54 -13.38 -23.10 14.55
CA ARG A 54 -13.68 -22.31 13.35
C ARG A 54 -12.49 -22.29 12.38
N PRO A 55 -12.74 -22.22 11.06
CA PRO A 55 -11.67 -22.12 10.07
C PRO A 55 -10.79 -20.89 10.33
N GLN A 56 -9.47 -21.11 10.48
CA GLN A 56 -8.50 -20.03 10.58
C GLN A 56 -8.47 -19.26 9.25
N ALA A 57 -8.69 -17.95 9.28
CA ALA A 57 -8.60 -17.13 8.08
C ALA A 57 -7.15 -17.19 7.54
N PRO A 58 -6.94 -17.46 6.24
CA PRO A 58 -5.61 -17.61 5.67
C PRO A 58 -4.71 -16.41 5.97
N LEU A 59 -3.43 -16.68 6.25
CA LEU A 59 -2.39 -15.64 6.30
C LEU A 59 -2.00 -15.27 4.87
N MET A 60 -1.67 -13.99 4.66
CA MET A 60 -1.13 -13.54 3.37
C MET A 60 0.19 -14.25 3.07
N ALA A 61 0.29 -14.88 1.88
CA ALA A 61 1.54 -15.45 1.42
C ALA A 61 2.61 -14.34 1.29
N PRO A 62 3.87 -14.58 1.70
CA PRO A 62 4.94 -13.60 1.55
C PRO A 62 5.07 -13.10 0.11
N GLN A 63 5.09 -11.78 -0.07
CA GLN A 63 5.23 -11.13 -1.37
C GLN A 63 6.63 -10.52 -1.44
N GLN A 64 7.37 -10.83 -2.51
CA GLN A 64 8.66 -10.23 -2.79
C GLN A 64 8.56 -9.37 -4.05
N LEU A 65 8.98 -8.12 -3.95
CA LEU A 65 8.97 -7.16 -5.05
C LEU A 65 10.36 -6.55 -5.22
N GLN A 66 10.84 -6.51 -6.46
CA GLN A 66 12.04 -5.75 -6.82
C GLN A 66 11.60 -4.39 -7.35
N VAL A 67 12.07 -3.32 -6.71
CA VAL A 67 11.61 -1.95 -6.98
C VAL A 67 12.81 -1.02 -7.07
N ARG A 68 12.89 -0.25 -8.15
CA ARG A 68 13.92 0.76 -8.31
C ARG A 68 13.80 1.84 -7.24
N ASN A 69 14.92 2.23 -6.65
CA ASN A 69 14.97 3.26 -5.61
C ASN A 69 14.35 4.59 -6.09
N GLY A 70 13.39 5.11 -5.33
CA GLY A 70 12.63 6.33 -5.65
C GLY A 70 11.40 6.09 -6.54
N SER A 71 11.30 4.90 -7.17
CA SER A 71 10.16 4.51 -8.01
C SER A 71 9.05 3.85 -7.20
N GLN A 72 7.86 3.80 -7.79
CA GLN A 72 6.69 3.17 -7.20
C GLN A 72 6.47 1.78 -7.81
N ALA A 73 6.11 0.82 -6.97
CA ALA A 73 5.61 -0.49 -7.37
C ALA A 73 4.18 -0.69 -6.88
N ARG A 74 3.37 -1.38 -7.69
CA ARG A 74 2.00 -1.76 -7.34
C ARG A 74 1.76 -3.23 -7.67
N LEU A 75 1.21 -3.95 -6.71
CA LEU A 75 0.80 -5.34 -6.84
C LEU A 75 -0.66 -5.47 -6.44
N SER A 76 -1.51 -6.03 -7.29
CA SER A 76 -2.92 -6.20 -7.01
C SER A 76 -3.39 -7.59 -7.39
N PHE A 77 -4.02 -8.28 -6.44
CA PHE A 77 -4.68 -9.56 -6.63
C PHE A 77 -6.14 -9.35 -6.28
N ALA A 78 -7.04 -9.45 -7.25
CA ALA A 78 -8.46 -9.32 -7.01
C ALA A 78 -9.23 -10.35 -7.82
N GLN A 79 -10.23 -10.94 -7.20
CA GLN A 79 -11.24 -11.77 -7.83
C GLN A 79 -12.56 -11.00 -7.81
N THR A 80 -13.21 -10.95 -8.97
CA THR A 80 -14.56 -10.42 -9.08
C THR A 80 -15.51 -11.59 -9.29
N THR A 81 -16.44 -11.79 -8.37
CA THR A 81 -17.41 -12.88 -8.43
C THR A 81 -18.81 -12.30 -8.66
N PRO A 82 -19.51 -12.69 -9.73
CA PRO A 82 -20.90 -12.32 -9.93
C PRO A 82 -21.79 -13.10 -8.96
N LEU A 83 -22.70 -12.43 -8.27
CA LEU A 83 -23.73 -13.04 -7.44
C LEU A 83 -25.11 -12.67 -8.00
N GLN A 84 -25.85 -13.70 -8.40
CA GLN A 84 -27.25 -13.59 -8.78
C GLN A 84 -28.12 -13.86 -7.56
N TRP A 85 -29.09 -12.98 -7.30
CA TRP A 85 -29.99 -13.10 -6.17
C TRP A 85 -31.45 -12.81 -6.58
N VAL A 86 -32.41 -13.32 -5.81
CA VAL A 86 -33.84 -13.11 -6.07
C VAL A 86 -34.31 -11.86 -5.35
N GLN A 87 -34.77 -10.86 -6.11
CA GLN A 87 -35.20 -9.56 -5.57
C GLN A 87 -36.66 -9.56 -5.13
N SER A 88 -37.53 -10.24 -5.87
CA SER A 88 -38.94 -10.35 -5.49
C SER A 88 -39.57 -11.56 -6.17
N VAL A 89 -40.53 -12.16 -5.46
CA VAL A 89 -41.40 -13.20 -5.98
C VAL A 89 -42.81 -12.62 -6.02
N GLN A 90 -43.40 -12.56 -7.21
CA GLN A 90 -44.79 -12.17 -7.39
C GLN A 90 -45.66 -13.44 -7.38
N ALA A 91 -46.60 -13.51 -6.43
CA ALA A 91 -47.60 -14.56 -6.40
C ALA A 91 -48.52 -14.45 -7.63
N PRO A 92 -48.98 -15.58 -8.19
CA PRO A 92 -49.91 -15.57 -9.31
C PRO A 92 -51.25 -14.96 -8.89
N GLY A 93 -51.78 -14.03 -9.69
CA GLY A 93 -53.09 -13.42 -9.54
C GLY A 93 -54.08 -13.98 -10.57
N ALA A 94 -55.37 -13.68 -10.42
CA ALA A 94 -56.44 -14.21 -11.28
C ALA A 94 -56.26 -13.94 -12.79
N LEU A 95 -55.42 -12.97 -13.16
CA LEU A 95 -55.08 -12.60 -14.55
C LEU A 95 -53.57 -12.48 -14.81
N THR A 96 -52.71 -12.80 -13.84
CA THR A 96 -51.25 -12.61 -13.93
C THR A 96 -50.48 -13.84 -13.42
N GLY A 97 -49.55 -14.36 -14.21
CA GLY A 97 -48.70 -15.50 -13.83
C GLY A 97 -47.70 -15.15 -12.71
N ALA A 98 -47.19 -16.18 -12.03
CA ALA A 98 -46.13 -16.01 -11.03
C ALA A 98 -44.85 -15.46 -11.70
N GLY A 99 -44.18 -14.52 -11.03
CA GLY A 99 -42.98 -13.87 -11.54
C GLY A 99 -41.84 -13.90 -10.53
N VAL A 100 -40.61 -14.05 -11.01
CA VAL A 100 -39.40 -13.92 -10.20
C VAL A 100 -38.54 -12.83 -10.82
N ARG A 101 -38.24 -11.78 -10.07
CA ARG A 101 -37.25 -10.77 -10.47
C ARG A 101 -35.91 -11.11 -9.85
N GLN A 102 -34.86 -11.14 -10.66
CA GLN A 102 -33.50 -11.44 -10.24
C GLN A 102 -32.60 -10.21 -10.43
N GLY A 103 -31.68 -9.99 -9.51
CA GLY A 103 -30.64 -8.97 -9.59
C GLY A 103 -29.25 -9.58 -9.69
N LEU A 104 -28.33 -8.88 -10.35
CA LEU A 104 -26.92 -9.25 -10.43
C LEU A 104 -26.09 -8.21 -9.66
N ILE A 105 -25.25 -8.67 -8.73
CA ILE A 105 -24.26 -7.82 -8.07
C ILE A 105 -22.85 -8.38 -8.29
N TRP A 106 -21.87 -7.50 -8.42
CA TRP A 106 -20.46 -7.87 -8.54
C TRP A 106 -19.76 -7.70 -7.21
N LEU A 107 -19.28 -8.81 -6.66
CA LEU A 107 -18.53 -8.83 -5.42
C LEU A 107 -17.05 -8.82 -5.75
N GLN A 108 -16.30 -7.89 -5.15
CA GLN A 108 -14.85 -7.82 -5.33
C GLN A 108 -14.16 -8.21 -4.03
N ALA A 109 -13.39 -9.30 -4.08
CA ALA A 109 -12.49 -9.70 -3.01
C ALA A 109 -11.05 -9.60 -3.53
N GLY A 110 -10.14 -9.03 -2.77
CA GLY A 110 -8.77 -8.85 -3.21
C GLY A 110 -7.93 -8.00 -2.28
N GLN A 111 -6.65 -7.88 -2.65
CA GLN A 111 -5.67 -7.05 -1.99
C GLN A 111 -4.90 -6.24 -3.04
N SER A 112 -4.58 -4.99 -2.73
CA SER A 112 -3.63 -4.20 -3.49
C SER A 112 -2.60 -3.58 -2.56
N LEU A 113 -1.37 -3.59 -3.02
CA LEU A 113 -0.20 -3.12 -2.32
C LEU A 113 0.50 -2.10 -3.22
N GLN A 114 0.83 -0.94 -2.68
CA GLN A 114 1.66 0.05 -3.33
C GLN A 114 2.84 0.39 -2.42
N LEU A 115 4.03 0.42 -3.00
CA LEU A 115 5.27 0.61 -2.27
C LEU A 115 6.13 1.64 -3.01
N ARG A 116 6.66 2.61 -2.28
CA ARG A 116 7.65 3.56 -2.81
C ARG A 116 8.83 3.66 -1.85
N PRO A 117 9.91 2.91 -2.09
CA PRO A 117 11.11 3.01 -1.29
C PRO A 117 11.96 4.23 -1.70
N ARG A 118 12.60 4.85 -0.71
CA ARG A 118 13.62 5.88 -0.86
C ARG A 118 14.77 5.57 0.08
N TRP A 119 15.90 5.21 -0.48
CA TRP A 119 17.09 4.87 0.26
C TRP A 119 18.24 5.82 -0.10
N PRO A 120 18.83 6.53 0.86
CA PRO A 120 19.90 7.50 0.60
C PRO A 120 21.26 6.86 0.32
N GLY A 121 21.38 5.52 0.34
CA GLY A 121 22.63 4.81 0.11
C GLY A 121 23.35 4.37 1.39
N GLY A 122 24.29 3.43 1.25
CA GLY A 122 25.09 2.89 2.36
C GLY A 122 24.27 2.15 3.41
N GLN A 123 24.71 2.16 4.67
CA GLN A 123 24.01 1.47 5.77
C GLN A 123 22.83 2.26 6.35
N ARG A 124 22.40 3.33 5.66
CA ARG A 124 21.29 4.17 6.14
C ARG A 124 19.95 3.44 5.95
N PRO A 125 18.98 3.64 6.87
CA PRO A 125 17.66 3.05 6.72
C PRO A 125 16.97 3.57 5.45
N ALA A 126 16.15 2.72 4.83
CA ALA A 126 15.31 3.09 3.71
C ALA A 126 13.97 3.63 4.22
N THR A 127 13.54 4.79 3.73
CA THR A 127 12.19 5.30 3.97
C THR A 127 11.26 4.64 2.96
N VAL A 128 10.21 3.97 3.41
CA VAL A 128 9.24 3.31 2.52
C VAL A 128 7.86 3.87 2.79
N GLU A 129 7.26 4.44 1.75
CA GLU A 129 5.83 4.76 1.72
C GLU A 129 5.09 3.48 1.32
N VAL A 130 4.12 3.06 2.13
CA VAL A 130 3.36 1.81 1.98
C VAL A 130 1.88 2.13 1.98
N GLU A 131 1.17 1.64 0.97
CA GLU A 131 -0.29 1.64 0.92
C GLU A 131 -0.79 0.21 0.71
N VAL A 132 -1.67 -0.26 1.60
CA VAL A 132 -2.32 -1.57 1.50
C VAL A 132 -3.82 -1.34 1.48
N GLN A 133 -4.50 -1.89 0.47
CA GLN A 133 -5.96 -1.92 0.42
C GLN A 133 -6.40 -3.37 0.35
N THR A 134 -7.35 -3.75 1.17
CA THR A 134 -7.95 -5.09 1.16
C THR A 134 -9.47 -4.97 1.02
N ALA A 135 -10.04 -5.90 0.27
CA ALA A 135 -11.47 -6.07 0.09
C ALA A 135 -11.80 -7.54 0.38
N SER A 136 -12.72 -7.79 1.28
CA SER A 136 -13.18 -9.12 1.64
C SER A 136 -14.69 -9.22 1.49
N VAL A 137 -15.16 -10.41 1.16
CA VAL A 137 -16.57 -10.72 1.04
C VAL A 137 -16.90 -11.72 2.14
N GLN A 138 -17.70 -11.31 3.12
CA GLN A 138 -18.19 -12.20 4.17
C GLN A 138 -19.64 -12.59 3.91
N GLN A 139 -19.90 -13.89 3.93
CA GLN A 139 -21.25 -14.45 3.92
C GLN A 139 -21.72 -14.59 5.36
N GLN A 140 -22.71 -13.79 5.76
CA GLN A 140 -23.31 -13.89 7.09
C GLN A 140 -24.38 -15.01 7.11
N PRO A 141 -24.33 -15.94 8.08
CA PRO A 141 -25.42 -16.89 8.29
C PRO A 141 -26.75 -16.17 8.52
N GLY A 142 -27.80 -16.56 7.80
CA GLY A 142 -29.14 -15.96 7.92
C GLY A 142 -29.33 -14.64 7.14
N ARG A 143 -28.30 -14.13 6.45
CA ARG A 143 -28.43 -13.03 5.50
C ARG A 143 -28.31 -13.55 4.06
N GLU A 144 -29.27 -13.15 3.23
CA GLU A 144 -29.33 -13.61 1.84
C GLU A 144 -28.26 -12.97 0.94
N LEU A 145 -27.82 -11.76 1.30
CA LEU A 145 -26.76 -11.03 0.58
C LEU A 145 -25.45 -11.01 1.38
N PRO A 146 -24.32 -11.42 0.77
CA PRO A 146 -23.01 -11.26 1.39
C PRO A 146 -22.64 -9.78 1.51
N THR A 147 -21.90 -9.47 2.57
CA THR A 147 -21.38 -8.12 2.83
C THR A 147 -19.97 -7.98 2.32
N GLN A 148 -19.66 -6.85 1.69
CA GLN A 148 -18.31 -6.52 1.25
C GLN A 148 -17.69 -5.54 2.26
N GLU A 149 -16.59 -5.94 2.86
CA GLU A 149 -15.76 -5.09 3.73
C GLU A 149 -14.54 -4.61 2.97
N ARG A 150 -14.14 -3.35 3.19
CA ARG A 150 -12.94 -2.76 2.61
C ARG A 150 -12.13 -2.11 3.72
N SER A 151 -10.84 -2.33 3.73
CA SER A 151 -9.90 -1.63 4.61
C SER A 151 -8.72 -1.09 3.83
N ALA A 152 -8.22 0.07 4.25
CA ALA A 152 -7.06 0.72 3.66
C ALA A 152 -6.10 1.18 4.76
N LEU A 153 -4.81 1.00 4.53
CA LEU A 153 -3.72 1.43 5.38
C LEU A 153 -2.72 2.20 4.53
N ALA A 154 -2.42 3.44 4.90
CA ALA A 154 -1.34 4.21 4.32
C ALA A 154 -0.38 4.62 5.43
N THR A 155 0.90 4.27 5.29
CA THR A 155 1.92 4.56 6.30
C THR A 155 3.28 4.81 5.65
N THR A 156 4.12 5.56 6.34
CA THR A 156 5.51 5.79 5.95
C THR A 156 6.40 5.32 7.09
N VAL A 157 7.30 4.38 6.79
CA VAL A 157 8.18 3.77 7.78
C VAL A 157 9.64 3.94 7.39
N GLN A 158 10.53 3.97 8.39
CA GLN A 158 11.96 3.77 8.17
C GLN A 158 12.31 2.30 8.44
N ALA A 159 12.80 1.62 7.41
CA ALA A 159 13.19 0.22 7.48
C ALA A 159 14.73 0.09 7.45
N PRO A 160 15.36 -0.43 8.52
CA PRO A 160 16.76 -0.85 8.46
C PRO A 160 16.93 -1.96 7.42
N LEU A 161 18.04 -1.93 6.68
CA LEU A 161 18.29 -2.91 5.63
C LEU A 161 18.44 -4.32 6.22
N GLY A 162 17.83 -5.31 5.58
CA GLY A 162 17.88 -6.72 5.96
C GLY A 162 17.07 -7.10 7.20
N GLN A 163 16.35 -6.15 7.83
CA GLN A 163 15.59 -6.40 9.06
C GLN A 163 14.07 -6.36 8.81
N TRP A 164 13.32 -7.15 9.58
CA TRP A 164 11.86 -7.11 9.58
C TRP A 164 11.36 -5.99 10.48
N VAL A 165 10.52 -5.11 9.92
CA VAL A 165 9.86 -4.02 10.63
C VAL A 165 8.36 -4.20 10.57
N THR A 166 7.70 -4.06 11.72
CA THR A 166 6.23 -4.12 11.81
C THR A 166 5.64 -2.80 11.32
N LEU A 167 4.82 -2.87 10.27
CA LEU A 167 4.10 -1.74 9.69
C LEU A 167 2.78 -1.47 10.41
N ALA A 168 2.07 -2.55 10.74
CA ALA A 168 0.75 -2.49 11.35
C ALA A 168 0.47 -3.76 12.15
N ARG A 169 -0.43 -3.62 13.12
CA ARG A 169 -1.02 -4.72 13.88
C ARG A 169 -2.53 -4.69 13.68
N SER A 170 -3.11 -5.79 13.22
CA SER A 170 -4.56 -5.98 13.10
C SER A 170 -5.04 -7.07 14.06
N GLY A 171 -6.28 -6.99 14.52
CA GLY A 171 -6.83 -7.92 15.52
C GLY A 171 -6.74 -7.40 16.96
N GLN A 172 -7.54 -7.99 17.85
CA GLN A 172 -7.57 -7.66 19.27
C GLN A 172 -6.89 -8.77 20.06
N GLY A 173 -5.95 -8.42 20.94
CA GLY A 173 -5.36 -9.38 21.88
C GLY A 173 -6.40 -9.86 22.88
N THR A 174 -6.45 -11.17 23.14
CA THR A 174 -7.32 -11.73 24.18
C THR A 174 -6.77 -11.32 25.56
N PRO A 175 -7.60 -10.76 26.47
CA PRO A 175 -7.19 -10.46 27.84
C PRO A 175 -6.75 -11.74 28.58
N PRO A 176 -5.66 -11.69 29.37
CA PRO A 176 -5.23 -12.82 30.16
C PRO A 176 -6.33 -13.26 31.15
N GLY A 177 -6.56 -14.57 31.26
CA GLY A 177 -7.57 -15.15 32.17
C GLY A 177 -8.99 -15.26 31.61
N SER A 178 -9.21 -14.95 30.33
CA SER A 178 -10.50 -15.17 29.65
C SER A 178 -10.48 -16.46 28.83
N TYR A 179 -11.50 -17.31 29.03
CA TYR A 179 -11.72 -18.52 28.25
C TYR A 179 -12.92 -18.26 27.32
N SER A 180 -12.65 -18.07 26.03
CA SER A 180 -13.69 -17.94 25.01
C SER A 180 -13.35 -18.79 23.80
N SER A 181 -14.37 -19.40 23.20
CA SER A 181 -14.26 -20.11 21.93
C SER A 181 -13.90 -19.19 20.76
N ASP A 182 -14.06 -17.86 20.92
CA ASP A 182 -13.68 -16.85 19.93
C ASP A 182 -12.19 -16.45 20.02
N ALA A 183 -11.58 -16.61 21.20
CA ALA A 183 -10.21 -16.17 21.49
C ALA A 183 -9.14 -16.86 20.63
N ALA A 184 -9.39 -18.12 20.24
CA ALA A 184 -8.50 -18.86 19.34
C ALA A 184 -8.48 -18.30 17.91
N THR A 185 -9.52 -17.57 17.51
CA THR A 185 -9.70 -17.01 16.16
C THR A 185 -9.16 -15.59 16.01
N GLN A 186 -8.88 -14.89 17.12
CA GLN A 186 -8.46 -13.48 17.13
C GLN A 186 -7.02 -13.33 17.63
N ARG A 187 -6.08 -14.08 17.07
CA ARG A 187 -4.67 -13.72 17.26
C ARG A 187 -4.38 -12.42 16.53
N PRO A 188 -3.69 -11.46 17.16
CA PRO A 188 -3.25 -10.28 16.46
C PRO A 188 -2.35 -10.69 15.29
N ARG A 189 -2.47 -10.00 14.17
CA ARG A 189 -1.65 -10.21 12.99
C ARG A 189 -0.73 -9.02 12.82
N LEU A 190 0.53 -9.28 12.52
CA LEU A 190 1.55 -8.29 12.28
C LEU A 190 1.86 -8.27 10.79
N LEU A 191 1.68 -7.11 10.18
CA LEU A 191 2.17 -6.85 8.84
C LEU A 191 3.63 -6.42 8.94
N GLN A 192 4.53 -7.16 8.33
CA GLN A 192 5.97 -6.93 8.41
C GLN A 192 6.58 -6.67 7.04
N LEU A 193 7.50 -5.71 6.99
CA LEU A 193 8.26 -5.33 5.81
C LEU A 193 9.75 -5.55 6.07
N ARG A 194 10.45 -6.11 5.10
CA ARG A 194 11.91 -6.12 5.03
C ARG A 194 12.37 -5.48 3.74
N VAL A 195 13.39 -4.65 3.82
CA VAL A 195 14.03 -4.02 2.67
C VAL A 195 15.46 -4.53 2.57
N THR A 196 15.83 -5.06 1.42
CA THR A 196 17.18 -5.55 1.15
C THR A 196 17.76 -4.77 -0.03
N ALA A 197 18.97 -4.24 0.14
CA ALA A 197 19.74 -3.63 -0.94
C ALA A 197 20.69 -4.68 -1.55
N PRO A 198 20.96 -4.61 -2.87
CA PRO A 198 21.92 -5.48 -3.57
C PRO A 198 23.37 -5.06 -3.34
#